data_AF-A0A2E2ED15-F1
#
_entry.id   AF-A0A2E2ED15-F1
#
_cell.length_a   1.000
_cell.length_b   1.000
_cell.length_c   1.000
_cell.angle_alpha   90.00
_cell.angle_beta   90.00
_cell.angle_gamma   90.00
#
_symmetry.space_group_name_H-M   'P 1'
#
loop_
_entity.id
_entity.type
_entity.pdbx_description
1 polymer ?
#
loop_
_entity_poly.entity_id
_entity_poly.type
_entity_poly.pdbx_seq_one_letter_code
_entity_poly.pdbx_strand_id
1 'polypeptide(L)'
;MFFFRFFIFLFISGFIFLSCTHQQGLWGTNKSFQDLKAKSQQYQINYQNRKSSSLILAIHGGLIEQGTSQLLYAIAKSDYSFYEFKGLVAPDYNSKILQSGYLHLTSHKYDDPKLIELASQTNFCLSLHGFPAKKTQVDFCLGGQNGKLRKKLAKALQREFPQLKTCELCCPPYLGLHQNNVVNLCQSKGVQIELSPNIRKILISPPKKPIAKRLIKTLRLFLANTTNQ
;
A
#
# COMPACT_ATOMS: atom_id res chain seq x y z
N MET A 1 -37.90 38.91 -57.00
CA MET A 1 -38.13 39.27 -55.58
C MET A 1 -38.03 38.00 -54.76
N PHE A 2 -36.95 37.88 -53.99
CA PHE A 2 -36.75 36.86 -52.97
C PHE A 2 -37.86 36.95 -51.90
N PHE A 3 -38.27 35.83 -51.29
CA PHE A 3 -38.01 35.60 -49.87
C PHE A 3 -38.37 34.16 -49.46
N PHE A 4 -37.59 33.70 -48.48
CA PHE A 4 -37.39 32.34 -48.00
C PHE A 4 -38.49 31.88 -47.01
N ARG A 5 -38.68 30.56 -46.92
CA ARG A 5 -39.30 29.85 -45.78
C ARG A 5 -38.49 30.10 -44.50
N PHE A 6 -39.16 30.27 -43.36
CA PHE A 6 -38.56 29.95 -42.06
C PHE A 6 -39.57 29.24 -41.14
N PHE A 7 -39.20 28.02 -40.76
CA PHE A 7 -39.80 27.25 -39.66
C PHE A 7 -39.36 27.89 -38.33
N ILE A 8 -40.31 28.10 -37.43
CA ILE A 8 -40.04 28.48 -36.04
C ILE A 8 -39.62 27.20 -35.29
N PHE A 9 -38.33 27.07 -34.99
CA PHE A 9 -37.84 26.13 -33.98
C PHE A 9 -37.78 26.85 -32.62
N LEU A 10 -38.58 26.38 -31.66
CA LEU A 10 -38.43 26.72 -30.26
C LEU A 10 -37.11 26.14 -29.72
N PHE A 11 -36.12 26.98 -29.46
CA PHE A 11 -34.95 26.62 -28.67
C PHE A 11 -35.29 26.76 -27.18
N ILE A 12 -35.58 25.63 -26.52
CA ILE A 12 -35.52 25.54 -25.06
C ILE A 12 -34.05 25.37 -24.71
N SER A 13 -33.39 26.45 -24.30
CA SER A 13 -32.04 26.40 -23.73
C SER A 13 -32.09 25.79 -22.34
N GLY A 14 -32.08 24.46 -22.28
CA GLY A 14 -31.82 23.72 -21.06
C GLY A 14 -30.39 23.99 -20.59
N PHE A 15 -30.22 24.90 -19.63
CA PHE A 15 -29.01 24.99 -18.82
C PHE A 15 -28.88 23.70 -18.01
N ILE A 16 -28.21 22.70 -18.57
CA ILE A 16 -27.72 21.56 -17.78
C ILE A 16 -26.55 22.11 -16.97
N PHE A 17 -26.82 22.52 -15.73
CA PHE A 17 -25.80 22.61 -14.70
C PHE A 17 -25.22 21.20 -14.52
N LEU A 18 -24.17 20.87 -15.27
CA LEU A 18 -23.23 19.84 -14.85
C LEU A 18 -22.58 20.39 -13.57
N SER A 19 -23.20 20.10 -12.43
CA SER A 19 -22.52 20.16 -11.14
C SER A 19 -21.35 19.19 -11.24
N CYS A 20 -20.19 19.73 -11.60
CA CYS A 20 -18.91 19.07 -11.49
C CYS A 20 -18.72 18.78 -10.00
N THR A 21 -19.19 17.62 -9.54
CA THR A 21 -18.90 17.12 -8.21
C THR A 21 -17.40 16.93 -8.15
N HIS A 22 -16.74 17.90 -7.52
CA HIS A 22 -15.34 17.85 -7.15
C HIS A 22 -15.14 16.55 -6.33
N GLN A 23 -14.62 15.50 -6.97
CA GLN A 23 -14.15 14.30 -6.29
C GLN A 23 -12.90 14.69 -5.50
N GLN A 24 -13.11 15.26 -4.32
CA GLN A 24 -12.08 15.34 -3.30
C GLN A 24 -11.73 13.90 -2.89
N GLY A 25 -10.43 13.56 -2.95
CA GLY A 25 -9.93 12.20 -2.75
C GLY A 25 -10.44 11.58 -1.45
N LEU A 26 -11.15 10.45 -1.58
CA LEU A 26 -11.72 9.68 -0.48
C LEU A 26 -10.62 8.90 0.27
N TRP A 27 -9.76 9.62 1.00
CA TRP A 27 -8.89 9.04 2.03
C TRP A 27 -9.65 9.11 3.35
N GLY A 28 -10.25 7.99 3.77
CA GLY A 28 -10.85 7.84 5.09
C GLY A 28 -12.33 8.23 5.19
N THR A 29 -13.21 7.32 4.81
CA THR A 29 -14.58 7.26 5.35
C THR A 29 -14.60 6.35 6.61
N ASN A 30 -15.66 6.41 7.42
CA ASN A 30 -15.94 5.47 8.53
C ASN A 30 -16.27 4.06 7.99
N LYS A 31 -15.37 3.52 7.18
CA LYS A 31 -15.52 2.23 6.50
C LYS A 31 -14.76 1.18 7.30
N SER A 32 -15.43 0.14 7.74
CA SER A 32 -14.78 -1.07 8.26
C SER A 32 -14.20 -1.89 7.11
N PHE A 33 -13.33 -2.84 7.42
CA PHE A 33 -12.85 -3.77 6.39
C PHE A 33 -13.97 -4.69 5.89
N GLN A 34 -14.93 -5.06 6.74
CA GLN A 34 -16.14 -5.77 6.32
C GLN A 34 -16.98 -4.96 5.33
N ASP A 35 -17.18 -3.66 5.59
CA ASP A 35 -17.90 -2.76 4.66
C ASP A 35 -17.18 -2.65 3.31
N LEU A 36 -15.85 -2.64 3.32
CA LEU A 36 -15.03 -2.63 2.11
C LEU A 36 -15.25 -3.90 1.29
N LYS A 37 -15.24 -5.06 1.95
CA LYS A 37 -15.47 -6.36 1.30
C LYS A 37 -16.88 -6.51 0.76
N ALA A 38 -17.88 -6.01 1.47
CA ALA A 38 -19.28 -6.10 1.06
C ALA A 38 -19.60 -5.21 -0.16
N LYS A 39 -18.90 -4.08 -0.31
CA LYS A 39 -19.19 -3.05 -1.33
C LYS A 39 -18.27 -3.08 -2.55
N SER A 40 -17.31 -4.00 -2.62
CA SER A 40 -16.40 -4.11 -3.75
C SER A 40 -16.17 -5.55 -4.17
N GLN A 41 -16.04 -5.77 -5.47
CA GLN A 41 -15.59 -7.05 -6.05
C GLN A 41 -14.21 -6.95 -6.70
N GLN A 42 -13.55 -5.78 -6.62
CA GLN A 42 -12.28 -5.52 -7.33
C GLN A 42 -11.06 -5.69 -6.40
N TYR A 43 -11.09 -6.68 -5.52
CA TYR A 43 -9.97 -7.00 -4.65
C TYR A 43 -9.70 -8.50 -4.63
N GLN A 44 -8.52 -8.87 -4.18
CA GLN A 44 -8.15 -10.25 -3.88
C GLN A 44 -7.33 -10.28 -2.59
N ILE A 45 -7.60 -11.29 -1.76
CA ILE A 45 -6.81 -11.58 -0.58
C ILE A 45 -5.96 -12.82 -0.87
N ASN A 46 -4.65 -12.72 -0.64
CA ASN A 46 -3.72 -13.84 -0.75
C ASN A 46 -2.93 -13.95 0.53
N TYR A 47 -2.72 -15.17 1.03
CA TYR A 47 -1.89 -15.39 2.20
C TYR A 47 -1.22 -16.75 2.12
N GLN A 48 -0.10 -16.88 2.84
CA GLN A 48 0.54 -18.17 3.08
C GLN A 48 1.05 -18.23 4.51
N ASN A 49 0.65 -19.28 5.25
CA ASN A 49 1.22 -19.58 6.56
C ASN A 49 2.35 -20.60 6.38
N ARG A 50 3.58 -20.14 6.49
CA ARG A 50 4.79 -20.99 6.42
C ARG A 50 5.35 -21.31 7.79
N LYS A 51 4.66 -20.91 8.88
CA LYS A 51 5.15 -20.98 10.26
C LYS A 51 6.53 -20.32 10.44
N SER A 52 6.86 -19.33 9.61
CA SER A 52 8.05 -18.52 9.77
C SER A 52 7.89 -17.56 10.95
N SER A 53 8.98 -17.25 11.65
CA SER A 53 8.95 -16.29 12.78
C SER A 53 8.64 -14.85 12.38
N SER A 54 8.69 -14.54 11.08
CA SER A 54 8.31 -13.22 10.54
C SER A 54 7.18 -13.33 9.52
N LEU A 55 6.29 -12.35 9.52
CA LEU A 55 5.15 -12.22 8.60
C LEU A 55 5.30 -10.92 7.80
N ILE A 56 5.18 -11.01 6.49
CA ILE A 56 5.27 -9.88 5.57
C ILE A 56 3.85 -9.45 5.17
N LEU A 57 3.52 -8.19 5.35
CA LEU A 57 2.20 -7.63 5.06
C LEU A 57 2.29 -6.68 3.86
N ALA A 58 1.36 -6.80 2.92
CA ALA A 58 1.04 -5.76 1.94
C ALA A 58 -0.47 -5.60 1.89
N ILE A 59 -1.02 -4.86 2.86
CA ILE A 59 -2.46 -4.63 2.94
C ILE A 59 -2.96 -3.65 1.87
N HIS A 60 -2.05 -2.98 1.14
CA HIS A 60 -2.34 -2.11 0.00
C HIS A 60 -1.65 -2.61 -1.28
N GLY A 61 -1.78 -3.91 -1.55
CA GLY A 61 -1.24 -4.55 -2.74
C GLY A 61 -1.90 -4.11 -4.06
N GLY A 62 -1.32 -4.58 -5.16
CA GLY A 62 -1.83 -4.45 -6.51
C GLY A 62 -1.89 -2.99 -6.94
N LEU A 63 -3.07 -2.54 -7.36
CA LEU A 63 -3.26 -1.17 -7.81
C LEU A 63 -3.41 -0.15 -6.67
N ILE A 64 -3.53 -0.56 -5.40
CA ILE A 64 -3.73 0.38 -4.28
C ILE A 64 -2.43 1.17 -4.06
N GLU A 65 -1.34 0.49 -3.73
CA GLU A 65 0.02 1.06 -3.65
C GLU A 65 0.97 0.25 -4.54
N GLN A 66 0.93 0.54 -5.84
CA GLN A 66 1.70 -0.21 -6.86
C GLN A 66 3.16 -0.46 -6.45
N GLY A 67 3.62 -1.69 -6.64
CA GLY A 67 4.98 -2.15 -6.30
C GLY A 67 5.06 -2.94 -4.98
N THR A 68 4.13 -2.75 -4.04
CA THR A 68 4.12 -3.46 -2.74
C THR A 68 3.91 -4.97 -2.90
N SER A 69 2.99 -5.39 -3.78
CA SER A 69 2.79 -6.80 -4.13
C SER A 69 4.05 -7.46 -4.67
N GLN A 70 4.69 -6.82 -5.66
CA GLN A 70 5.90 -7.36 -6.28
C GLN A 70 7.03 -7.50 -5.26
N LEU A 71 7.17 -6.52 -4.36
CA LEU A 71 8.14 -6.57 -3.28
C LEU A 71 7.81 -7.67 -2.26
N LEU A 72 6.55 -7.81 -1.86
CA LEU A 72 6.08 -8.85 -0.96
C LEU A 72 6.46 -10.24 -1.50
N TYR A 73 6.08 -10.56 -2.74
CA TYR A 73 6.38 -11.86 -3.33
C TYR A 73 7.88 -12.10 -3.52
N ALA A 74 8.64 -11.05 -3.87
CA ALA A 74 10.10 -11.16 -4.06
C ALA A 74 10.87 -11.39 -2.75
N ILE A 75 10.38 -10.85 -1.63
CA ILE A 75 10.96 -11.09 -0.30
C ILE A 75 10.47 -12.44 0.25
N ALA A 76 9.16 -12.71 0.20
CA ALA A 76 8.55 -13.85 0.87
C ALA A 76 9.04 -15.20 0.32
N LYS A 77 9.01 -15.37 -1.01
CA LYS A 77 9.36 -16.63 -1.71
C LYS A 77 8.82 -17.86 -0.96
N SER A 78 9.67 -18.85 -0.72
CA SER A 78 9.40 -20.05 0.08
C SER A 78 9.65 -19.88 1.57
N ASP A 79 10.16 -18.72 2.01
CA ASP A 79 10.85 -18.62 3.29
C ASP A 79 10.02 -17.91 4.38
N TYR A 80 9.16 -16.97 3.98
CA TYR A 80 8.38 -16.16 4.92
C TYR A 80 6.89 -16.27 4.66
N SER A 81 6.10 -16.33 5.73
CA SER A 81 4.66 -16.16 5.71
C SER A 81 4.30 -14.78 5.20
N PHE A 82 3.17 -14.67 4.50
CA PHE A 82 2.72 -13.38 4.01
C PHE A 82 1.20 -13.24 4.07
N TYR A 83 0.75 -11.99 4.08
CA TYR A 83 -0.62 -11.59 3.83
C TYR A 83 -0.66 -10.40 2.87
N GLU A 84 -1.50 -10.48 1.85
CA GLU A 84 -1.73 -9.45 0.85
C GLU A 84 -3.24 -9.20 0.72
N PHE A 85 -3.62 -7.93 0.79
CA PHE A 85 -4.88 -7.44 0.24
C PHE A 85 -4.54 -6.56 -0.96
N LYS A 86 -4.97 -6.94 -2.16
CA LYS A 86 -4.64 -6.20 -3.38
C LYS A 86 -5.87 -5.74 -4.14
N GLY A 87 -5.79 -4.53 -4.69
CA GLY A 87 -6.75 -4.04 -5.68
C GLY A 87 -6.49 -4.64 -7.06
N LEU A 88 -7.55 -5.07 -7.74
CA LEU A 88 -7.50 -5.66 -9.08
C LEU A 88 -7.67 -4.61 -10.18
N VAL A 89 -7.23 -4.97 -11.38
CA VAL A 89 -7.42 -4.21 -12.62
C VAL A 89 -8.91 -4.36 -13.02
N ALA A 90 -9.67 -3.27 -13.13
CA ALA A 90 -11.04 -3.33 -13.67
C ALA A 90 -11.02 -3.83 -15.13
N PRO A 91 -12.10 -4.33 -15.75
CA PRO A 91 -12.07 -4.78 -17.15
C PRO A 91 -11.87 -3.65 -18.18
N ASP A 92 -12.32 -2.42 -17.91
CA ASP A 92 -12.33 -1.28 -18.84
C ASP A 92 -11.07 -0.40 -18.70
N TYR A 93 -10.19 -0.43 -19.70
CA TYR A 93 -8.84 0.17 -19.60
C TYR A 93 -8.81 1.69 -19.39
N ASN A 94 -9.88 2.39 -19.76
CA ASN A 94 -9.92 3.86 -19.80
C ASN A 94 -10.31 4.52 -18.45
N SER A 95 -10.74 3.76 -17.43
CA SER A 95 -11.16 4.30 -16.13
C SER A 95 -10.18 3.98 -14.97
N LYS A 96 -9.05 3.31 -15.28
CA LYS A 96 -8.42 2.32 -14.39
C LYS A 96 -7.31 2.75 -13.44
N ILE A 97 -6.66 3.89 -13.61
CA ILE A 97 -5.56 4.30 -12.70
C ILE A 97 -6.07 5.13 -11.52
N LEU A 98 -7.28 5.71 -11.61
CA LEU A 98 -7.79 6.63 -10.60
C LEU A 98 -8.68 5.99 -9.53
N GLN A 99 -9.04 4.71 -9.65
CA GLN A 99 -10.13 4.16 -8.82
C GLN A 99 -9.70 3.17 -7.72
N SER A 100 -8.56 2.47 -7.76
CA SER A 100 -8.18 1.57 -6.64
C SER A 100 -7.98 2.30 -5.29
N GLY A 101 -7.84 3.63 -5.29
CA GLY A 101 -7.79 4.43 -4.06
C GLY A 101 -9.01 4.25 -3.15
N TYR A 102 -10.20 3.93 -3.67
CA TYR A 102 -11.38 3.68 -2.83
C TYR A 102 -11.25 2.40 -1.97
N LEU A 103 -10.32 1.51 -2.34
CA LEU A 103 -9.97 0.31 -1.58
C LEU A 103 -8.95 0.59 -0.48
N HIS A 104 -8.32 1.77 -0.45
CA HIS A 104 -7.39 2.12 0.61
C HIS A 104 -8.14 2.27 1.93
N LEU A 105 -7.77 1.45 2.91
CA LEU A 105 -8.29 1.49 4.27
C LEU A 105 -7.13 1.76 5.21
N THR A 106 -7.31 2.59 6.24
CA THR A 106 -6.20 2.80 7.20
C THR A 106 -5.88 1.50 7.93
N SER A 107 -4.59 1.21 8.13
CA SER A 107 -4.09 -0.05 8.69
C SER A 107 -4.69 -0.47 10.04
N HIS A 108 -5.14 0.47 10.88
CA HIS A 108 -5.77 0.17 12.17
C HIS A 108 -7.26 -0.21 12.07
N LYS A 109 -7.83 -0.19 10.87
CA LYS A 109 -9.23 -0.57 10.58
C LYS A 109 -9.35 -1.92 9.87
N TYR A 110 -8.24 -2.61 9.62
CA TYR A 110 -8.27 -3.97 9.07
C TYR A 110 -8.66 -4.95 10.18
N ASP A 111 -9.86 -5.51 10.07
CA ASP A 111 -10.44 -6.49 10.99
C ASP A 111 -10.54 -7.91 10.38
N ASP A 112 -9.73 -8.21 9.34
CA ASP A 112 -9.74 -9.53 8.72
C ASP A 112 -9.32 -10.61 9.75
N PRO A 113 -10.21 -11.57 10.09
CA PRO A 113 -9.89 -12.59 11.07
C PRO A 113 -8.65 -13.41 10.70
N LYS A 114 -8.39 -13.61 9.41
CA LYS A 114 -7.23 -14.39 8.95
C LYS A 114 -5.92 -13.64 9.12
N LEU A 115 -5.92 -12.33 8.87
CA LEU A 115 -4.75 -11.48 9.12
C LEU A 115 -4.44 -11.44 10.62
N ILE A 116 -5.47 -11.27 11.45
CA ILE A 116 -5.33 -11.22 12.90
C ILE A 116 -4.78 -12.56 13.43
N GLU A 117 -5.33 -13.69 12.98
CA GLU A 117 -4.84 -15.02 13.34
C GLU A 117 -3.36 -15.18 12.98
N LEU A 118 -2.97 -14.91 11.73
CA LEU A 118 -1.58 -15.01 11.28
C LEU A 118 -0.64 -14.12 12.10
N ALA A 119 -1.03 -12.86 12.34
CA ALA A 119 -0.25 -11.92 13.11
C ALA A 119 -0.06 -12.40 14.56
N SER A 120 -1.12 -12.88 15.21
CA SER A 120 -1.08 -13.35 16.60
C SER A 120 -0.15 -14.55 16.83
N GLN A 121 0.02 -15.38 15.81
CA GLN A 121 0.89 -16.57 15.83
C GLN A 121 2.34 -16.27 15.41
N THR A 122 2.65 -15.03 15.05
CA THR A 122 3.96 -14.66 14.51
C THR A 122 4.74 -13.76 15.47
N ASN A 123 6.06 -13.95 15.56
CA ASN A 123 6.91 -13.12 16.41
C ASN A 123 7.02 -11.68 15.89
N PHE A 124 7.39 -11.49 14.63
CA PHE A 124 7.67 -10.18 14.05
C PHE A 124 6.89 -9.90 12.75
N CYS A 125 6.50 -8.65 12.54
CA CYS A 125 5.82 -8.24 11.31
C CYS A 125 6.52 -7.11 10.58
N LEU A 126 6.62 -7.24 9.25
CA LEU A 126 7.10 -6.21 8.35
C LEU A 126 5.96 -5.82 7.41
N SER A 127 5.46 -4.58 7.51
CA SER A 127 4.41 -4.08 6.61
C SER A 127 4.97 -3.18 5.52
N LEU A 128 4.65 -3.49 4.28
CA LEU A 128 5.08 -2.80 3.07
C LEU A 128 3.97 -1.86 2.58
N HIS A 129 4.30 -0.57 2.47
CA HIS A 129 3.37 0.47 2.05
C HIS A 129 4.03 1.43 1.04
N GLY A 130 3.24 2.34 0.50
CA GLY A 130 3.69 3.48 -0.26
C GLY A 130 2.88 4.74 0.00
N PHE A 131 3.55 5.84 0.32
CA PHE A 131 2.88 7.13 0.45
C PHE A 131 2.61 7.83 -0.91
N PRO A 132 1.72 8.83 -0.94
CA PRO A 132 1.37 9.59 -2.14
C PRO A 132 2.54 10.39 -2.72
N ALA A 133 2.48 10.65 -4.03
CA ALA A 133 3.57 11.29 -4.76
C ALA A 133 3.92 12.73 -4.35
N LYS A 134 3.05 13.42 -3.62
CA LYS A 134 3.32 14.77 -3.10
C LYS A 134 4.36 14.80 -1.97
N LYS A 135 4.77 13.65 -1.44
CA LYS A 135 5.83 13.53 -0.43
C LYS A 135 7.13 13.01 -1.05
N THR A 136 7.80 13.81 -1.87
CA THR A 136 8.99 13.37 -2.62
C THR A 136 10.32 13.48 -1.87
N GLN A 137 10.33 14.00 -0.63
CA GLN A 137 11.58 14.33 0.06
C GLN A 137 12.22 13.16 0.83
N VAL A 138 11.54 12.02 0.94
CA VAL A 138 12.02 10.81 1.63
C VAL A 138 11.81 9.62 0.70
N ASP A 139 12.74 8.67 0.68
CA ASP A 139 12.64 7.44 -0.13
C ASP A 139 12.09 6.27 0.67
N PHE A 140 12.55 6.16 1.92
CA PHE A 140 12.13 5.15 2.89
C PHE A 140 11.70 5.83 4.20
N CYS A 141 10.43 5.70 4.56
CA CYS A 141 9.96 6.16 5.85
C CYS A 141 9.58 4.99 6.75
N LEU A 142 10.21 4.90 7.91
CA LEU A 142 10.06 3.77 8.81
C LEU A 142 9.20 4.12 10.02
N GLY A 143 8.28 3.22 10.34
CA GLY A 143 7.34 3.32 11.45
C GLY A 143 7.17 1.99 12.18
N GLY A 144 6.06 1.84 12.90
CA GLY A 144 5.77 0.65 13.71
C GLY A 144 6.31 0.73 15.13
N GLN A 145 5.78 -0.09 16.03
CA GLN A 145 6.09 -0.06 17.46
C GLN A 145 7.40 -0.78 17.83
N ASN A 146 7.97 -1.63 16.97
CA ASN A 146 9.25 -2.26 17.27
C ASN A 146 10.43 -1.29 16.97
N GLY A 147 10.69 -0.38 17.91
CA GLY A 147 11.73 0.65 17.76
C GLY A 147 13.16 0.09 17.60
N LYS A 148 13.47 -1.05 18.22
CA LYS A 148 14.78 -1.71 18.10
C LYS A 148 15.02 -2.19 16.66
N LEU A 149 14.06 -2.92 16.10
CA LEU A 149 14.16 -3.43 14.74
C LEU A 149 14.00 -2.33 13.69
N ARG A 150 13.19 -1.30 13.97
CA ARG A 150 13.06 -0.11 13.11
C ARG A 150 14.42 0.58 12.91
N LYS A 151 15.15 0.84 13.99
CA LYS A 151 16.52 1.40 13.94
C LYS A 151 17.49 0.51 13.17
N LYS A 152 17.40 -0.82 13.35
CA LYS A 152 18.25 -1.78 12.60
C LYS A 152 17.96 -1.73 11.10
N LEU A 153 16.68 -1.70 10.71
CA LEU A 153 16.30 -1.57 9.30
C LEU A 153 16.73 -0.22 8.73
N ALA A 154 16.56 0.87 9.47
CA ALA A 154 17.02 2.21 9.07
C ALA A 154 18.50 2.21 8.71
N LYS A 155 19.35 1.69 9.60
CA LYS A 155 20.79 1.57 9.38
C LYS A 155 21.14 0.69 8.18
N ALA A 156 20.43 -0.43 8.01
CA ALA A 156 20.65 -1.32 6.87
C ALA A 156 20.33 -0.64 5.54
N LEU A 157 19.21 0.09 5.47
CA LEU A 157 18.81 0.85 4.29
C LEU A 157 19.76 2.02 4.01
N GLN A 158 20.16 2.79 5.02
CA GLN A 158 21.11 3.91 4.86
C GLN A 158 22.48 3.43 4.37
N ARG A 159 22.98 2.30 4.89
CA ARG A 159 24.25 1.72 4.46
C ARG A 159 24.18 1.22 3.02
N GLU A 160 23.08 0.58 2.64
CA GLU A 160 22.91 0.07 1.28
C GLU A 160 22.65 1.21 0.28
N PHE A 161 21.92 2.23 0.68
CA PHE A 161 21.47 3.30 -0.20
C PHE A 161 21.85 4.69 0.36
N PRO A 162 23.15 5.02 0.45
CA PRO A 162 23.60 6.31 1.01
C PRO A 162 23.08 7.53 0.23
N GLN A 163 22.72 7.34 -1.04
CA GLN A 163 22.13 8.37 -1.89
C GLN A 163 20.61 8.53 -1.72
N LEU A 164 19.94 7.62 -1.00
CA LEU A 164 18.50 7.64 -0.77
C LEU A 164 18.18 8.10 0.66
N LYS A 165 17.14 8.89 0.80
CA LYS A 165 16.75 9.45 2.10
C LYS A 165 15.92 8.44 2.89
N THR A 166 16.50 7.92 3.96
CA THR A 166 15.82 7.07 4.95
C THR A 166 15.59 7.85 6.24
N CYS A 167 14.37 7.82 6.78
CA CYS A 167 14.06 8.40 8.08
C CYS A 167 13.18 7.47 8.93
N GLU A 168 13.19 7.69 10.24
CA GLU A 168 12.28 7.06 11.19
C GLU A 168 11.26 8.07 11.70
N LEU A 169 10.00 7.68 11.79
CA LEU A 169 8.89 8.46 12.37
C LEU A 169 8.75 9.90 11.83
N CYS A 170 9.27 10.18 10.64
CA CYS A 170 9.32 11.54 10.10
C CYS A 170 8.18 11.86 9.12
N CYS A 171 7.27 10.91 8.85
CA CYS A 171 6.23 11.05 7.84
C CYS A 171 4.81 10.97 8.40
N PRO A 172 4.38 11.86 9.33
CA PRO A 172 2.98 11.88 9.76
C PRO A 172 2.04 12.08 8.55
N PRO A 173 0.91 11.36 8.44
CA PRO A 173 0.33 10.46 9.46
C PRO A 173 0.82 8.98 9.39
N TYR A 174 1.79 8.65 8.53
CA TYR A 174 2.24 7.27 8.22
C TYR A 174 3.23 6.69 9.23
N LEU A 175 2.97 6.87 10.53
CA LEU A 175 3.91 6.46 11.59
C LEU A 175 3.78 4.99 12.00
N GLY A 176 2.62 4.39 11.75
CA GLY A 176 2.32 3.00 12.12
C GLY A 176 2.33 2.72 13.62
N LEU A 177 2.15 3.74 14.47
CA LEU A 177 2.27 3.62 15.94
C LEU A 177 0.98 3.23 16.66
N HIS A 178 -0.17 3.26 15.98
CA HIS A 178 -1.45 2.90 16.58
C HIS A 178 -1.43 1.44 17.07
N GLN A 179 -1.97 1.18 18.27
CA GLN A 179 -1.95 -0.17 18.89
C GLN A 179 -2.67 -1.21 18.02
N ASN A 180 -3.80 -0.81 17.41
CA ASN A 180 -4.56 -1.68 16.51
C ASN A 180 -4.05 -1.70 15.06
N ASN A 181 -2.93 -1.03 14.74
CA ASN A 181 -2.35 -1.20 13.41
C ASN A 181 -1.91 -2.66 13.26
N VAL A 182 -2.35 -3.33 12.20
CA VAL A 182 -2.08 -4.75 11.93
C VAL A 182 -0.59 -5.13 12.01
N VAL A 183 0.34 -4.23 11.70
CA VAL A 183 1.78 -4.49 11.83
C VAL A 183 2.22 -4.69 13.29
N ASN A 184 1.45 -4.19 14.26
CA ASN A 184 1.72 -4.24 15.69
C ASN A 184 0.95 -5.37 16.42
N LEU A 185 0.21 -6.21 15.70
CA LEU A 185 -0.55 -7.32 16.30
C LEU A 185 0.32 -8.56 16.58
N CYS A 186 1.55 -8.56 16.07
CA CYS A 186 2.52 -9.64 16.25
C CYS A 186 3.23 -9.52 17.62
N GLN A 187 3.79 -10.62 18.13
CA GLN A 187 4.25 -10.70 19.53
C GLN A 187 5.25 -9.60 19.90
N SER A 188 6.31 -9.45 19.10
CA SER A 188 7.34 -8.41 19.25
C SER A 188 6.96 -7.09 18.56
N LYS A 189 5.69 -6.91 18.18
CA LYS A 189 5.24 -5.83 17.29
C LYS A 189 5.98 -5.86 15.94
N GLY A 190 5.81 -4.81 15.15
CA GLY A 190 6.39 -4.78 13.81
C GLY A 190 7.01 -3.47 13.41
N VAL A 191 7.55 -3.48 12.20
CA VAL A 191 8.10 -2.32 11.49
C VAL A 191 7.27 -2.08 10.23
N GLN A 192 6.88 -0.84 10.01
CA GLN A 192 6.25 -0.39 8.78
C GLN A 192 7.29 0.30 7.91
N ILE A 193 7.31 0.01 6.61
CA ILE A 193 8.10 0.76 5.61
C ILE A 193 7.17 1.37 4.58
N GLU A 194 7.22 2.69 4.48
CA GLU A 194 6.58 3.44 3.40
C GLU A 194 7.61 3.74 2.31
N LEU A 195 7.28 3.37 1.08
CA LEU A 195 8.13 3.53 -0.10
C LEU A 195 7.66 4.71 -0.95
N SER A 196 8.61 5.57 -1.31
CA SER A 196 8.32 6.67 -2.24
C SER A 196 7.86 6.16 -3.61
N PRO A 197 7.11 6.96 -4.38
CA PRO A 197 6.74 6.56 -5.74
C PRO A 197 7.95 6.24 -6.62
N ASN A 198 9.09 6.89 -6.40
CA ASN A 198 10.31 6.63 -7.16
C ASN A 198 10.86 5.22 -6.87
N ILE A 199 10.87 4.83 -5.59
CA ILE A 199 11.23 3.47 -5.19
C ILE A 199 10.18 2.45 -5.62
N ARG A 200 8.90 2.81 -5.63
CA ARG A 200 7.85 1.88 -6.09
C ARG A 200 7.89 1.62 -7.58
N LYS A 201 8.14 2.65 -8.41
CA LYS A 201 8.24 2.53 -9.87
C LYS A 201 9.29 1.51 -10.32
N ILE A 202 10.40 1.36 -9.60
CA ILE A 202 11.44 0.38 -9.94
C ILE A 202 11.02 -1.08 -9.66
N LEU A 203 9.88 -1.29 -8.97
CA LEU A 203 9.34 -2.60 -8.58
C LEU A 203 8.21 -3.11 -9.51
N ILE A 204 7.69 -2.29 -10.43
CA ILE A 204 6.41 -2.54 -11.15
C ILE A 204 6.51 -3.57 -12.30
N SER A 205 7.70 -3.94 -12.76
CA SER A 205 7.94 -5.17 -13.53
C SER A 205 8.66 -6.16 -12.61
N PRO A 206 8.73 -7.48 -12.91
CA PRO A 206 9.52 -8.41 -12.10
C PRO A 206 10.86 -7.72 -11.75
N PRO A 207 11.21 -7.58 -10.46
CA PRO A 207 12.22 -6.62 -10.02
C PRO A 207 13.60 -6.98 -10.59
N LYS A 208 13.85 -6.51 -11.81
CA LYS A 208 15.05 -6.78 -12.60
C LYS A 208 16.09 -5.69 -12.41
N LYS A 209 15.66 -4.47 -12.07
CA LYS A 209 16.55 -3.32 -11.85
C LYS A 209 17.51 -3.63 -10.68
N PRO A 210 18.81 -3.32 -10.79
CA PRO A 210 19.81 -3.60 -9.75
C PRO A 210 19.39 -3.08 -8.37
N ILE A 211 18.84 -1.87 -8.33
CA ILE A 211 18.36 -1.23 -7.10
C ILE A 211 17.21 -2.01 -6.42
N ALA A 212 16.29 -2.60 -7.19
CA ALA A 212 15.22 -3.44 -6.66
C ALA A 212 15.77 -4.75 -6.08
N LYS A 213 16.73 -5.40 -6.78
CA LYS A 213 17.41 -6.61 -6.27
C LYS A 213 18.14 -6.34 -4.96
N ARG A 214 18.84 -5.20 -4.87
CA ARG A 214 19.54 -4.77 -3.65
C ARG A 214 18.54 -4.54 -2.51
N LEU A 215 17.41 -3.90 -2.76
CA LEU A 215 16.38 -3.68 -1.75
C LEU A 215 15.81 -5.01 -1.22
N ILE A 216 15.47 -5.94 -2.13
CA ILE A 216 15.01 -7.28 -1.76
C ILE A 216 16.05 -8.01 -0.92
N LYS A 217 17.32 -7.96 -1.32
CA LYS A 217 18.43 -8.57 -0.56
C LYS A 217 18.55 -7.96 0.83
N THR A 218 18.52 -6.63 0.96
CA THR A 218 18.60 -5.92 2.25
C THR A 218 17.45 -6.30 3.18
N LEU A 219 16.22 -6.35 2.67
CA LEU A 219 15.05 -6.74 3.47
C LEU A 219 15.10 -8.21 3.89
N ARG A 220 15.53 -9.11 3.00
CA ARG A 220 15.71 -10.52 3.34
C ARG A 220 16.83 -10.75 4.38
N LEU A 221 17.95 -10.05 4.27
CA LEU A 221 19.02 -10.10 5.28
C LEU A 221 18.57 -9.51 6.62
N PHE A 222 17.77 -8.45 6.59
CA PHE A 222 17.17 -7.90 7.80
C PHE A 222 16.27 -8.94 8.48
N LEU A 223 15.34 -9.56 7.74
CA LEU A 223 14.44 -10.60 8.27
C LEU A 223 15.18 -11.85 8.77
N ALA A 224 16.25 -12.27 8.09
CA ALA A 224 17.08 -13.38 8.57
C ALA A 224 17.81 -13.08 9.90
N ASN A 225 17.96 -11.79 10.24
CA ASN A 225 18.58 -11.36 11.50
C ASN A 225 17.55 -11.00 12.59
N THR A 226 16.25 -11.00 12.27
CA THR A 226 15.17 -10.87 13.27
C THR A 226 14.82 -12.22 13.89
N THR A 227 15.11 -13.33 13.21
CA THR A 227 14.86 -14.70 13.70
C THR A 227 15.82 -15.16 14.79
N ASN A 228 17.00 -14.53 14.89
CA ASN A 228 18.11 -14.96 15.76
C ASN A 228 18.22 -14.15 17.06
N GLN A 229 17.14 -13.51 17.50
CA GLN A 229 17.05 -12.66 18.70
C GLN A 229 15.81 -13.03 19.51
#